data_AF-A0A1I8AI07-F1
#
_entry.id   AF-A0A1I8AI07-F1
#
_cell.length_a   1.000
_cell.length_b   1.000
_cell.length_c   1.000
_cell.angle_alpha   90.00
_cell.angle_beta   90.00
_cell.angle_gamma   90.00
#
_symmetry.space_group_name_H-M   'P 1'
#
loop_
_entity.id
_entity.type
_entity.pdbx_description
1 polymer ?
#
loop_
_entity_poly.entity_id
_entity_poly.type
_entity_poly.pdbx_seq_one_letter_code
_entity_poly.pdbx_strand_id
1 'polypeptide(L)'
;MVFREPKISSFHLDRAKARTVYFARKFDSMIDVNPIAAAERQSMRNRLHLIQKDHPAFNSTWVNFYSVAGDGDSRRASIYQQLSSLFLSAPLENIYAYKSAPDAEIQLVMSSSNEEVLVVAKKEKPEIKEFLVEGKYQLIDVAIGLDLQQVEEVFREYSGLPDTKSTVALLLHWTR
;
A
#
# COMPACT_ATOMS: atom_id res chain seq x y z
N MET A 1 -11.99 5.04 -7.24
CA MET A 1 -11.58 6.27 -6.53
C MET A 1 -11.66 6.07 -5.03
N VAL A 2 -10.49 6.06 -4.40
CA VAL A 2 -10.28 5.89 -2.96
C VAL A 2 -10.07 7.25 -2.31
N PHE A 3 -10.47 7.42 -1.03
CA PHE A 3 -10.15 8.63 -0.27
C PHE A 3 -8.65 8.72 -0.02
N ARG A 4 -8.09 9.93 -0.17
CA ARG A 4 -6.70 10.28 0.17
C ARG A 4 -6.69 11.53 1.04
N GLU A 5 -5.54 11.85 1.61
CA GLU A 5 -5.29 12.97 2.52
C GLU A 5 -5.97 14.30 2.13
N PRO A 6 -5.95 14.75 0.85
CA PRO A 6 -6.64 15.99 0.44
C PRO A 6 -8.16 15.99 0.66
N LYS A 7 -8.79 14.81 0.77
CA LYS A 7 -10.24 14.67 0.98
C LYS A 7 -10.65 14.52 2.45
N ILE A 8 -9.71 14.51 3.39
CA ILE A 8 -9.97 14.37 4.84
C ILE A 8 -10.95 15.44 5.35
N SER A 9 -10.89 16.65 4.80
CA SER A 9 -11.80 17.76 5.14
C SER A 9 -13.29 17.41 4.99
N SER A 10 -13.63 16.41 4.18
CA SER A 10 -15.00 15.91 4.01
C SER A 10 -15.56 15.28 5.28
N PHE A 11 -14.71 14.81 6.20
CA PHE A 11 -15.11 14.19 7.46
C PHE A 11 -15.19 15.17 8.63
N HIS A 12 -14.88 16.45 8.42
CA HIS A 12 -15.00 17.46 9.47
C HIS A 12 -16.45 17.62 9.92
N LEU A 13 -16.66 17.93 11.20
CA LEU A 13 -17.99 18.01 11.80
C LEU A 13 -18.94 18.96 11.07
N ASP A 14 -18.44 20.10 10.59
CA ASP A 14 -19.26 21.09 9.89
C ASP A 14 -19.74 20.56 8.54
N ARG A 15 -18.88 19.82 7.82
CA ARG A 15 -19.26 19.13 6.57
C ARG A 15 -20.23 17.99 6.83
N ALA A 16 -20.01 17.22 7.89
CA ALA A 16 -20.88 16.12 8.29
C ALA A 16 -22.28 16.60 8.73
N LYS A 17 -22.39 17.80 9.32
CA LYS A 17 -23.68 18.42 9.66
C LYS A 17 -24.42 18.95 8.44
N ALA A 18 -23.69 19.39 7.41
CA ALA A 18 -24.29 20.00 6.22
C ALA A 18 -25.08 19.01 5.35
N ARG A 19 -24.81 17.69 5.48
CA ARG A 19 -25.50 16.64 4.74
C ARG A 19 -25.70 15.40 5.60
N THR A 20 -26.91 14.84 5.58
CA THR A 20 -27.26 13.59 6.26
C THR A 20 -26.67 12.38 5.51
N VAL A 21 -25.36 12.17 5.65
CA VAL A 21 -24.63 11.03 5.07
C VAL A 21 -23.95 10.26 6.20
N TYR A 22 -24.26 8.98 6.32
CA TYR A 22 -23.77 8.12 7.41
C TYR A 22 -22.60 7.22 7.01
N PHE A 23 -22.41 6.98 5.71
CA PHE A 23 -21.39 6.08 5.18
C PHE A 23 -20.66 6.73 4.00
N ALA A 24 -19.38 6.41 3.87
CA ALA A 24 -18.53 6.82 2.76
C ALA A 24 -17.76 5.62 2.20
N ARG A 25 -17.39 5.69 0.92
CA ARG A 25 -16.56 4.69 0.22
C ARG A 25 -15.78 5.36 -0.92
N LYS A 26 -14.63 4.85 -1.34
CA LYS A 26 -13.88 3.66 -0.86
C LYS A 26 -12.69 4.09 0.02
N PHE A 27 -12.33 3.26 0.98
CA PHE A 27 -11.11 3.40 1.80
C PHE A 27 -10.18 2.24 1.49
N ASP A 28 -8.87 2.48 1.49
CA ASP A 28 -7.84 1.47 1.25
C ASP A 28 -6.59 1.85 2.03
N SER A 29 -6.23 1.04 3.03
CA SER A 29 -5.12 1.31 3.94
C SER A 29 -3.75 1.24 3.25
N MET A 30 -3.60 0.44 2.20
CA MET A 30 -2.36 0.37 1.44
C MET A 30 -2.12 1.62 0.59
N ILE A 31 -3.20 2.29 0.18
CA ILE A 31 -3.12 3.58 -0.52
C ILE A 31 -2.90 4.70 0.49
N ASP A 32 -3.83 4.88 1.44
CA ASP A 32 -3.76 5.94 2.43
C ASP A 32 -4.64 5.62 3.64
N VAL A 33 -4.01 5.45 4.81
CA VAL A 33 -4.69 5.19 6.07
C VAL A 33 -5.20 6.48 6.74
N ASN A 34 -4.72 7.67 6.36
CA ASN A 34 -5.10 8.92 7.02
C ASN A 34 -6.60 9.22 6.91
N PRO A 35 -7.28 9.03 5.76
CA PRO A 35 -8.73 9.16 5.67
C PRO A 35 -9.50 8.17 6.54
N ILE A 36 -8.94 6.98 6.78
CA ILE A 36 -9.55 5.97 7.67
C ILE A 36 -9.46 6.49 9.11
N ALA A 37 -8.27 6.91 9.56
CA ALA A 37 -8.06 7.48 10.88
C ALA A 37 -8.92 8.74 11.12
N ALA A 38 -9.08 9.60 10.10
CA ALA A 38 -9.94 10.76 10.18
C ALA A 38 -11.44 10.38 10.32
N ALA A 39 -11.89 9.39 9.55
CA ALA A 39 -13.26 8.89 9.65
C ALA A 39 -13.53 8.23 11.02
N GLU A 40 -12.58 7.45 11.55
CA GLU A 40 -12.65 6.86 12.89
C GLU A 40 -12.72 7.94 13.98
N ARG A 41 -11.85 8.95 13.91
CA ARG A 41 -11.85 10.07 14.87
C ARG A 41 -13.21 10.78 14.90
N GLN A 42 -13.83 10.97 13.74
CA GLN A 42 -15.13 11.62 13.64
C GLN A 42 -16.28 10.73 14.16
N SER A 43 -16.25 9.42 13.89
CA SER A 43 -17.25 8.48 14.40
C SER A 43 -17.15 8.31 15.92
N MET A 44 -15.93 8.32 16.45
CA MET A 44 -15.60 8.17 17.86
C MET A 44 -15.41 9.51 18.58
N ARG A 45 -15.91 10.63 18.03
CA ARG A 45 -15.67 11.99 18.57
C ARG A 45 -16.01 12.20 20.05
N ASN A 46 -16.94 11.41 20.59
CA ASN A 46 -17.34 11.46 22.01
C ASN A 46 -16.57 10.46 22.89
N ARG A 47 -15.67 9.65 22.30
CA ARG A 47 -14.90 8.58 22.95
C ARG A 47 -13.46 8.53 22.42
N LEU A 48 -12.87 9.70 22.14
CA LEU A 48 -11.53 9.81 21.55
C LEU A 48 -10.42 9.16 22.37
N HIS A 49 -10.61 9.01 23.69
CA HIS A 49 -9.68 8.31 24.58
C HIS A 49 -9.53 6.82 24.28
N LEU A 50 -10.44 6.22 23.50
CA LEU A 50 -10.33 4.84 23.03
C LEU A 50 -9.38 4.69 21.82
N ILE A 51 -9.01 5.80 21.18
CA ILE A 51 -8.10 5.81 20.03
C ILE A 51 -6.66 5.92 20.54
N GLN A 52 -5.87 4.87 20.35
CA GLN A 52 -4.46 4.82 20.78
C GLN A 52 -3.53 5.44 19.72
N LYS A 53 -3.57 6.77 19.58
CA LYS A 53 -2.80 7.50 18.56
C LYS A 53 -1.29 7.37 18.70
N ASP A 54 -0.81 7.17 19.92
CA ASP A 54 0.61 7.04 20.23
C ASP A 54 1.12 5.60 20.07
N HIS A 55 0.24 4.65 19.72
CA HIS A 55 0.65 3.27 19.46
C HIS A 55 1.53 3.22 18.20
N PRO A 56 2.69 2.53 18.20
CA PRO A 56 3.59 2.49 17.04
C PRO A 56 2.94 1.99 15.75
N ALA A 57 1.91 1.15 15.87
CA ALA A 57 1.16 0.61 14.73
C ALA A 57 -0.05 1.46 14.31
N PHE A 58 -0.30 2.63 14.91
CA PHE A 58 -1.52 3.41 14.65
C PHE A 58 -1.68 3.79 13.17
N ASN A 59 -0.57 4.15 12.51
CA ASN A 59 -0.53 4.49 11.09
C ASN A 59 0.17 3.43 10.23
N SER A 60 0.46 2.26 10.80
CA SER A 60 1.01 1.16 10.01
C SER A 60 -0.11 0.41 9.30
N THR A 61 0.23 -0.22 8.19
CA THR A 61 -0.69 -1.07 7.44
C THR A 61 0.00 -2.38 7.14
N TRP A 62 -0.74 -3.46 7.31
CA TRP A 62 -0.27 -4.82 7.11
C TRP A 62 -1.37 -5.63 6.42
N VAL A 63 -1.11 -6.11 5.21
CA VAL A 63 -2.10 -6.85 4.41
C VAL A 63 -1.50 -8.17 3.94
N ASN A 64 -2.15 -9.28 4.30
CA ASN A 64 -1.82 -10.58 3.74
C ASN A 64 -2.24 -10.60 2.27
N PHE A 65 -1.30 -10.85 1.37
CA PHE A 65 -1.59 -11.00 -0.06
C PHE A 65 -1.21 -12.38 -0.60
N TYR A 66 -0.62 -13.22 0.25
CA TYR A 66 -0.37 -14.63 -0.03
C TYR A 66 -0.43 -15.43 1.27
N SER A 67 -1.17 -16.54 1.24
CA SER A 67 -1.17 -17.55 2.30
C SER A 67 -1.19 -18.95 1.68
N VAL A 68 -0.31 -19.84 2.10
CA VAL A 68 -0.30 -21.23 1.62
C VAL A 68 -1.63 -21.94 1.88
N ALA A 69 -2.33 -21.59 2.96
CA ALA A 69 -3.62 -22.17 3.31
C ALA A 69 -4.76 -21.70 2.40
N GLY A 70 -4.67 -20.48 1.85
CA GLY A 70 -5.70 -19.90 0.99
C GLY A 70 -5.40 -20.03 -0.50
N ASP A 71 -4.16 -19.73 -0.87
CA ASP A 71 -3.70 -19.65 -2.26
C ASP A 71 -3.08 -20.95 -2.78
N GLY A 72 -2.63 -21.84 -1.88
CA GLY A 72 -2.02 -23.13 -2.23
C GLY A 72 -0.92 -23.01 -3.29
N ASP A 73 -1.00 -23.87 -4.31
CA ASP A 73 -0.08 -23.89 -5.46
C ASP A 73 -0.39 -22.80 -6.50
N SER A 74 -0.69 -21.58 -6.05
CA SER A 74 -0.91 -20.46 -6.95
C SER A 74 0.26 -20.28 -7.93
N ARG A 75 0.00 -19.61 -9.06
CA ARG A 75 1.01 -19.38 -10.11
C ARG A 75 2.33 -18.81 -9.58
N ARG A 76 2.26 -17.99 -8.52
CA ARG A 76 3.41 -17.32 -7.90
C ARG A 76 3.97 -18.05 -6.68
N ALA A 77 3.29 -19.08 -6.19
CA ALA A 77 3.69 -19.82 -5.00
C ALA A 77 5.13 -20.33 -5.11
N SER A 78 5.54 -20.85 -6.27
CA SER A 78 6.91 -21.33 -6.49
C SER A 78 7.97 -20.22 -6.36
N ILE A 79 7.68 -19.02 -6.88
CA ILE A 79 8.57 -17.86 -6.77
C ILE A 79 8.69 -17.43 -5.30
N TYR A 80 7.56 -17.39 -4.60
CA TYR A 80 7.51 -17.03 -3.20
C TYR A 80 8.27 -18.05 -2.32
N GLN A 81 8.09 -19.35 -2.56
CA GLN A 81 8.83 -20.40 -1.85
C GLN A 81 10.34 -20.34 -2.12
N GLN A 82 10.74 -20.07 -3.37
CA GLN A 82 12.15 -19.87 -3.71
C GLN A 82 12.74 -18.66 -2.98
N LEU A 83 12.04 -17.52 -3.02
CA LEU A 83 12.50 -16.30 -2.34
C LEU A 83 12.58 -16.50 -0.83
N SER A 84 11.57 -17.11 -0.22
CA SER A 84 11.53 -17.33 1.23
C SER A 84 12.63 -18.26 1.70
N SER A 85 13.04 -19.25 0.91
CA SER A 85 14.16 -20.15 1.28
C SER A 85 15.51 -19.45 1.46
N LEU A 86 15.63 -18.19 1.00
CA LEU A 86 16.82 -17.37 1.24
C LEU A 86 16.84 -16.75 2.65
N PHE A 87 15.68 -16.68 3.32
CA PHE A 87 15.51 -15.93 4.57
C PHE A 87 14.90 -16.76 5.71
N LEU A 88 14.07 -17.75 5.39
CA LEU A 88 13.39 -18.63 6.34
C LEU A 88 14.05 -20.00 6.34
N SER A 89 14.12 -20.61 7.53
CA SER A 89 14.55 -21.99 7.71
C SER A 89 13.41 -23.00 7.59
N ALA A 90 12.18 -22.56 7.87
CA ALA A 90 10.95 -23.35 7.72
C ALA A 90 10.16 -22.96 6.46
N PRO A 91 9.24 -23.84 5.97
CA PRO A 91 8.42 -23.54 4.81
C PRO A 91 7.59 -22.26 4.98
N LEU A 92 7.50 -21.48 3.90
CA LEU A 92 6.71 -20.25 3.88
C LEU A 92 5.22 -20.55 4.08
N GLU A 93 4.61 -19.82 5.00
CA GLU A 93 3.18 -19.87 5.25
C GLU A 93 2.47 -18.63 4.71
N ASN A 94 3.01 -17.43 4.93
CA ASN A 94 2.36 -16.18 4.56
C ASN A 94 3.34 -15.14 4.04
N ILE A 95 2.86 -14.28 3.13
CA ILE A 95 3.51 -13.03 2.79
C ILE A 95 2.55 -11.88 2.97
N TYR A 96 3.05 -10.84 3.61
CA TYR A 96 2.34 -9.62 3.88
C TYR A 96 3.02 -8.42 3.24
N ALA A 97 2.21 -7.47 2.77
CA ALA A 97 2.66 -6.15 2.40
C ALA A 97 2.55 -5.24 3.63
N TYR A 98 3.66 -4.62 4.00
CA TYR A 98 3.77 -3.79 5.19
C TYR A 98 4.17 -2.36 4.84
N LYS A 99 3.50 -1.39 5.46
CA LYS A 99 3.87 0.03 5.49
C LYS A 99 3.94 0.46 6.94
N SER A 100 5.04 1.08 7.36
CA SER A 100 5.18 1.63 8.72
C SER A 100 4.44 2.97 8.90
N ALA A 101 4.19 3.68 7.81
CA ALA A 101 3.50 4.97 7.77
C ALA A 101 2.73 5.13 6.44
N PRO A 102 1.83 6.13 6.30
CA PRO A 102 0.99 6.30 5.11
C PRO A 102 1.78 6.55 3.82
N ASP A 103 2.93 7.20 3.92
CA ASP A 103 3.85 7.55 2.83
C ASP A 103 5.08 6.62 2.74
N ALA A 104 5.20 5.65 3.66
CA ALA A 104 6.30 4.70 3.65
C ALA A 104 6.24 3.77 2.42
N GLU A 105 7.41 3.38 1.93
CA GLU A 105 7.54 2.34 0.92
C GLU A 105 7.00 1.00 1.44
N ILE A 106 6.41 0.23 0.53
CA ILE A 106 5.93 -1.11 0.84
C ILE A 106 7.12 -2.05 1.05
N GLN A 107 7.11 -2.75 2.17
CA GLN A 107 8.05 -3.81 2.53
C GLN A 107 7.30 -5.14 2.56
N LEU A 108 8.04 -6.25 2.46
CA LEU A 108 7.45 -7.58 2.56
C LEU A 108 7.75 -8.15 3.94
N VAL A 109 6.76 -8.80 4.54
CA VAL A 109 6.99 -9.65 5.70
C VAL A 109 6.66 -11.07 5.32
N MET A 110 7.62 -11.96 5.48
CA MET A 110 7.45 -13.38 5.21
C MET A 110 7.40 -14.12 6.53
N SER A 111 6.42 -15.01 6.69
CA SER A 111 6.27 -15.79 7.91
C SER A 111 6.21 -17.29 7.62
N SER A 112 6.78 -18.06 8.54
CA SER A 112 6.60 -19.51 8.67
C SER A 112 5.97 -19.82 10.03
N SER A 113 5.87 -21.11 10.37
CA SER A 113 5.32 -21.57 11.65
C SER A 113 6.01 -21.00 12.90
N ASN A 114 7.27 -20.55 12.79
CA ASN A 114 8.10 -20.16 13.94
C ASN A 114 9.02 -18.97 13.66
N GLU A 115 9.01 -18.43 12.43
CA GLU A 115 9.88 -17.32 12.02
C GLU A 115 9.08 -16.26 11.29
N GLU A 116 9.49 -15.01 11.48
CA GLU A 116 9.00 -13.88 10.71
C GLU A 116 10.17 -13.00 10.33
N VAL A 117 10.28 -12.64 9.05
CA VAL A 117 11.37 -11.84 8.50
C VAL A 117 10.83 -10.68 7.70
N LEU A 118 11.36 -9.49 7.98
CA LEU A 118 11.10 -8.28 7.20
C LEU A 118 12.10 -8.21 6.04
N VAL A 119 11.59 -8.30 4.81
CA VAL A 119 12.37 -8.21 3.58
C VAL A 119 12.19 -6.81 2.99
N VAL A 120 13.29 -6.05 2.96
CA VAL A 120 13.32 -4.69 2.42
C VAL A 120 14.03 -4.70 1.07
N ALA A 121 13.27 -4.52 0.00
CA ALA A 121 13.83 -4.38 -1.34
C ALA A 121 14.45 -2.98 -1.52
N LYS A 122 15.75 -2.93 -1.85
CA LYS A 122 16.40 -1.68 -2.25
C LYS A 122 15.99 -1.37 -3.69
N LYS A 123 15.04 -0.44 -3.84
CA LYS A 123 14.63 0.06 -5.16
C LYS A 123 15.63 1.10 -5.64
N GLU A 124 16.20 0.89 -6.82
CA GLU A 124 16.93 1.96 -7.51
C GLU A 124 15.90 2.85 -8.21
N LYS A 125 15.91 4.14 -7.86
CA LYS A 125 15.11 5.13 -8.59
C LYS A 125 15.91 5.59 -9.81
N PRO A 126 15.30 5.63 -11.00
CA PRO A 126 15.98 6.17 -12.16
C PRO A 126 16.33 7.64 -11.92
N GLU A 127 17.53 8.05 -12.32
CA GLU A 127 17.91 9.45 -12.30
C GLU A 127 17.12 10.19 -13.39
N ILE A 128 16.18 11.04 -12.97
CA ILE A 128 15.39 11.85 -13.88
C ILE A 128 16.15 13.16 -14.12
N LYS A 129 16.73 13.30 -15.31
CA LYS A 129 17.32 14.56 -15.74
C LYS A 129 16.21 15.58 -15.99
N GLU A 130 16.45 16.85 -15.64
CA GLU A 130 15.53 17.93 -15.96
C GLU A 130 15.31 17.99 -17.47
N PHE A 131 14.09 17.64 -17.87
CA PHE A 131 13.65 17.63 -19.25
C PHE A 131 12.21 18.14 -19.28
N LEU A 132 12.00 19.20 -20.06
CA LEU A 132 10.68 19.79 -20.27
C LEU A 132 10.13 19.35 -21.63
N VAL A 133 9.00 18.63 -21.60
CA VAL A 133 8.21 18.39 -22.80
C VAL A 133 7.44 19.67 -23.12
N GLU A 134 7.60 20.18 -24.34
CA GLU A 134 6.94 21.40 -24.84
C GLU A 134 7.16 22.65 -23.97
N GLY A 135 8.23 22.67 -23.15
CA GLY A 135 8.51 23.76 -22.23
C GLY A 135 7.49 23.93 -21.08
N LYS A 136 6.63 22.94 -20.85
CA LYS A 136 5.50 23.03 -19.89
C LYS A 136 5.34 21.85 -18.96
N TYR A 137 5.81 20.67 -19.33
CA TYR A 137 5.61 19.47 -18.51
C TYR A 137 6.95 18.89 -18.10
N GLN A 138 7.12 18.67 -16.81
CA GLN A 138 8.31 18.06 -16.23
C GLN A 138 7.95 16.67 -15.69
N LEU A 139 8.73 15.66 -16.08
CA LEU A 139 8.65 14.34 -15.46
C LEU A 139 9.22 14.44 -14.05
N ILE A 140 8.44 14.04 -13.04
CA ILE A 140 8.84 14.14 -11.62
C ILE A 140 9.09 12.79 -10.97
N ASP A 141 8.49 11.71 -11.49
CA ASP A 141 8.65 10.37 -10.96
C ASP A 141 8.34 9.30 -12.02
N VAL A 142 9.00 8.16 -11.88
CA VAL A 142 8.78 6.97 -12.70
C VAL A 142 8.68 5.77 -11.76
N ALA A 143 7.52 5.13 -11.77
CA ALA A 143 7.29 3.93 -11.01
C ALA A 143 7.13 2.73 -11.94
N ILE A 144 7.80 1.62 -11.61
CA ILE A 144 7.73 0.36 -12.36
C ILE A 144 7.15 -0.69 -11.43
N GLY A 145 6.20 -1.47 -11.95
CA GLY A 145 5.59 -2.52 -11.16
C GLY A 145 4.69 -3.44 -11.97
N LEU A 146 3.94 -4.27 -11.25
CA LEU A 146 3.04 -5.26 -11.80
C LEU A 146 1.61 -5.00 -11.29
N ASP A 147 0.62 -5.41 -12.08
CA ASP A 147 -0.80 -5.24 -11.75
C ASP A 147 -1.17 -3.79 -11.42
N LEU A 148 -0.98 -2.91 -12.42
CA LEU A 148 -1.33 -1.49 -12.32
C LEU A 148 -2.85 -1.31 -12.30
N GLN A 149 -3.37 -0.82 -11.19
CA GLN A 149 -4.75 -0.35 -11.08
C GLN A 149 -4.84 1.09 -11.55
N GLN A 150 -5.32 1.30 -12.78
CA GLN A 150 -5.30 2.60 -13.46
C GLN A 150 -6.11 3.69 -12.74
N VAL A 151 -7.23 3.35 -12.11
CA VAL A 151 -8.12 4.34 -11.46
C VAL A 151 -7.50 4.89 -10.18
N GLU A 152 -6.74 4.07 -9.47
CA GLU A 152 -6.05 4.44 -8.24
C GLU A 152 -4.56 4.75 -8.47
N GLU A 153 -4.04 4.49 -9.66
CA GLU A 153 -2.62 4.70 -10.03
C GLU A 153 -1.65 3.99 -9.07
N VAL A 154 -1.95 2.73 -8.72
CA VAL A 154 -1.13 1.91 -7.81
C VAL A 154 -0.88 0.52 -8.36
N PHE A 155 0.29 -0.03 -8.08
CA PHE A 155 0.62 -1.44 -8.32
C PHE A 155 0.10 -2.30 -7.16
N ARG A 156 -0.63 -3.38 -7.47
CA ARG A 156 -1.23 -4.28 -6.46
C ARG A 156 -0.46 -5.55 -6.23
N GLU A 157 0.51 -5.82 -7.08
CA GLU A 157 1.49 -6.85 -6.79
C GLU A 157 2.63 -6.24 -5.98
N TYR A 158 2.67 -6.57 -4.70
CA TYR A 158 3.56 -5.92 -3.74
C TYR A 158 4.98 -6.49 -3.72
N SER A 159 5.18 -7.71 -4.27
CA SER A 159 6.49 -8.35 -4.26
C SER A 159 7.44 -7.77 -5.31
N GLY A 160 6.91 -7.22 -6.39
CA GLY A 160 7.68 -6.75 -7.54
C GLY A 160 8.33 -7.88 -8.34
N LEU A 161 7.95 -9.14 -8.08
CA LEU A 161 8.53 -10.32 -8.72
C LEU A 161 7.66 -10.74 -9.91
N PRO A 162 8.14 -10.61 -11.16
CA PRO A 162 7.40 -11.07 -12.32
C PRO A 162 7.45 -12.60 -12.43
N ASP A 163 6.35 -13.19 -12.91
CA ASP A 163 6.33 -14.55 -13.44
C ASP A 163 6.25 -14.50 -14.98
N THR A 164 6.25 -15.66 -15.63
CA THR A 164 6.25 -15.77 -17.10
C THR A 164 5.01 -15.18 -17.79
N LYS A 165 3.95 -14.89 -17.03
CA LYS A 165 2.70 -14.29 -17.49
C LYS A 165 2.45 -12.91 -16.89
N SER A 166 3.43 -12.33 -16.19
CA SER A 166 3.33 -11.00 -15.63
C SER A 166 3.47 -9.93 -16.71
N THR A 167 2.63 -8.89 -16.62
CA THR A 167 2.78 -7.67 -17.42
C THR A 167 3.40 -6.59 -16.55
N VAL A 168 4.58 -6.13 -16.94
CA VAL A 168 5.24 -4.97 -16.33
C VAL A 168 4.61 -3.71 -16.89
N ALA A 169 4.26 -2.78 -16.00
CA ALA A 169 3.75 -1.48 -16.36
C ALA A 169 4.66 -0.38 -15.81
N LEU A 170 4.74 0.71 -16.57
CA LEU A 170 5.41 1.95 -16.17
C LEU A 170 4.35 3.01 -15.93
N LEU A 171 4.46 3.69 -14.78
CA LEU A 171 3.66 4.83 -14.42
C LEU A 171 4.55 6.07 -14.42
N LEU A 172 4.19 7.07 -15.23
CA LEU A 172 4.94 8.31 -15.40
C LEU A 172 4.16 9.45 -14.75
N HIS A 173 4.76 10.08 -13.75
CA HIS A 173 4.15 11.23 -13.08
C HIS A 173 4.74 12.52 -13.64
N TRP A 174 3.86 13.41 -14.09
CA TRP A 174 4.21 14.68 -14.69
C TRP A 174 3.64 15.82 -13.84
N THR A 175 4.40 16.91 -13.71
CA THR A 175 3.87 18.20 -13.27
C THR A 175 3.84 19.18 -14.44
N ARG A 176 2.94 20.16 -14.35
CA ARG A 176 2.96 21.36 -15.19
C ARG A 176 3.76 22.47 -14.53
#